data_AF-A0A327YXC8-F1
#
_entry.id   AF-A0A327YXC8-F1
#
_cell.length_a   1.000
_cell.length_b   1.000
_cell.length_c   1.000
_cell.angle_alpha   90.00
_cell.angle_beta   90.00
_cell.angle_gamma   90.00
#
_symmetry.space_group_name_H-M   'P 1'
#
loop_
_entity.id
_entity.type
_entity.pdbx_description
1 polymer ?
#
loop_
_entity_poly.entity_id
_entity_poly.type
_entity_poly.pdbx_seq_one_letter_code
_entity_poly.pdbx_strand_id
1 'polypeptide(L)'
;MFDHPVSAWWTEPQLPDDDSIAVGRLLGRLEHQPTTELWNELERKLAVEAECWYLEGFAALPALARIVQSGAETDRLRALDLAAVIVRTLHQNHLYDDVVRANSEAVTTLCGFARTRLTTSSDLPLTRLLQDTLAFAGYTFWSSISLDFTDEHYHVSCPHCSTRLAIVIGEYGHYSAFRHYQDGDIDRIPLNPTAPDELTGTSRWMHDAAAAGGDMLLAEGLTYLFGKATCCLCGSTFNLADWLEAENSPHQPIDPIVPKS
;
A
#
# COMPACT_ATOMS: atom_id res chain seq x y z
N MET A 1 17.60 -9.05 7.03
CA MET A 1 16.99 -10.26 6.46
C MET A 1 17.14 -11.33 7.52
N PHE A 2 16.06 -11.62 8.23
CA PHE A 2 16.06 -12.76 9.16
C PHE A 2 15.95 -14.02 8.29
N ASP A 3 17.02 -14.81 8.27
CA ASP A 3 16.99 -16.18 7.75
C ASP A 3 16.14 -17.02 8.71
N HIS A 4 14.87 -17.19 8.38
CA HIS A 4 14.08 -18.30 8.89
C HIS A 4 13.64 -19.19 7.73
N PRO A 5 13.81 -20.52 7.82
CA PRO A 5 13.48 -21.44 6.74
C PRO A 5 11.95 -21.48 6.56
N VAL A 6 11.49 -21.00 5.41
CA VAL A 6 10.09 -21.04 4.97
C VAL A 6 9.77 -22.43 4.45
N SER A 7 9.58 -23.40 5.33
CA SER A 7 8.97 -24.68 4.96
C SER A 7 8.71 -25.54 6.20
N ALA A 8 7.47 -25.52 6.74
CA ALA A 8 6.81 -26.69 7.35
C ALA A 8 5.48 -26.44 8.14
N TRP A 9 4.87 -25.24 8.18
CA TRP A 9 3.72 -24.99 9.09
C TRP A 9 2.59 -24.07 8.61
N TRP A 10 2.30 -23.98 7.31
CA TRP A 10 1.18 -23.15 6.84
C TRP A 10 -0.07 -23.99 6.64
N THR A 11 -0.87 -24.14 7.70
CA THR A 11 -2.32 -24.33 7.52
C THR A 11 -2.88 -22.96 7.12
N GLU A 12 -3.79 -22.92 6.14
CA GLU A 12 -4.49 -21.69 5.76
C GLU A 12 -5.07 -21.00 7.02
N PRO A 13 -4.72 -19.73 7.30
CA PRO A 13 -5.29 -19.02 8.42
C PRO A 13 -6.78 -18.79 8.12
N GLN A 14 -7.63 -19.54 8.80
CA GLN A 14 -9.07 -19.37 8.81
C GLN A 14 -9.50 -18.96 10.22
N LEU A 15 -10.53 -18.13 10.32
CA LEU A 15 -11.16 -17.94 11.61
C LEU A 15 -11.78 -19.27 12.07
N PRO A 16 -11.82 -19.54 13.39
CA PRO A 16 -12.64 -20.62 13.91
C PRO A 16 -14.08 -20.50 13.38
N ASP A 17 -14.76 -21.61 13.11
CA ASP A 17 -16.12 -21.61 12.53
C ASP A 17 -17.10 -20.68 13.28
N ASP A 18 -17.02 -20.67 14.61
CA ASP A 18 -17.83 -19.79 15.46
C ASP A 18 -17.56 -18.30 15.20
N ASP A 19 -16.31 -17.93 14.94
CA ASP A 19 -15.90 -16.56 14.62
C ASP A 19 -16.28 -16.18 13.19
N SER A 20 -16.20 -17.11 12.23
CA SER A 20 -16.64 -16.89 10.85
C SER A 20 -18.14 -16.58 10.78
N ILE A 21 -18.95 -17.38 11.48
CA ILE A 21 -20.39 -17.12 11.64
C ILE A 21 -20.64 -15.79 12.37
N ALA A 22 -19.83 -15.47 13.38
CA ALA A 22 -19.95 -14.21 14.11
C ALA A 22 -19.67 -13.00 13.19
N VAL A 23 -18.64 -13.04 12.34
CA VAL A 23 -18.33 -11.97 11.37
C VAL A 23 -19.52 -11.71 10.44
N GLY A 24 -20.09 -12.76 9.84
CA GLY A 24 -21.25 -12.62 8.95
C GLY A 24 -22.45 -11.99 9.66
N ARG A 25 -22.71 -12.37 10.93
CA ARG A 25 -23.76 -11.77 11.74
C ARG A 25 -23.48 -10.32 12.11
N LEU A 26 -22.23 -9.96 12.41
CA LEU A 26 -21.83 -8.60 12.72
C LEU A 26 -22.04 -7.68 11.51
N LEU A 27 -21.59 -8.10 10.32
CA LEU A 27 -21.79 -7.36 9.07
C LEU A 27 -23.29 -7.14 8.79
N GLY A 28 -24.12 -8.18 8.90
CA GLY A 28 -25.55 -8.05 8.70
C GLY A 28 -26.22 -7.08 9.68
N ARG A 29 -25.74 -7.01 10.94
CA ARG A 29 -26.24 -6.03 11.91
C ARG A 29 -25.77 -4.61 11.61
N LEU A 30 -24.51 -4.43 11.22
CA LEU A 30 -23.96 -3.12 10.85
C LEU A 30 -24.69 -2.49 9.66
N GLU A 31 -25.12 -3.28 8.68
CA GLU A 31 -25.89 -2.79 7.53
C GLU A 31 -27.26 -2.18 7.93
N HIS A 32 -27.82 -2.60 9.07
CA HIS A 32 -29.17 -2.19 9.49
C HIS A 32 -29.18 -1.23 10.70
N GLN A 33 -28.31 -1.49 11.68
CA GLN A 33 -28.25 -0.80 12.97
C GLN A 33 -26.79 -0.69 13.43
N PRO A 34 -25.98 0.17 12.79
CA PRO A 34 -24.59 0.32 13.15
C PRO A 34 -24.45 0.92 14.56
N THR A 35 -23.57 0.34 15.36
CA THR A 35 -23.16 0.90 16.65
C THR A 35 -21.65 0.83 16.79
N THR A 36 -21.09 1.69 17.64
CA THR A 36 -19.65 1.73 17.90
C THR A 36 -19.13 0.37 18.40
N GLU A 37 -19.89 -0.32 19.24
CA GLU A 37 -19.52 -1.61 19.80
C GLU A 37 -19.44 -2.70 18.73
N LEU A 38 -20.38 -2.71 17.78
CA LEU A 38 -20.40 -3.68 16.68
C LEU A 38 -19.20 -3.51 15.77
N TRP A 39 -18.87 -2.26 15.44
CA TRP A 39 -17.68 -1.98 14.65
C TRP A 39 -16.39 -2.38 15.38
N ASN A 40 -16.26 -2.01 16.65
CA ASN A 40 -15.07 -2.38 17.44
C ASN A 40 -14.91 -3.90 17.54
N GLU A 41 -16.02 -4.64 17.57
CA GLU A 41 -16.00 -6.10 17.54
C GLU A 41 -15.58 -6.65 16.17
N LEU A 42 -16.12 -6.10 15.08
CA LEU A 42 -15.76 -6.50 13.72
C LEU A 42 -14.27 -6.22 13.43
N GLU A 43 -13.79 -5.02 13.74
CA GLU A 43 -12.39 -4.60 13.54
C GLU A 43 -11.44 -5.54 14.28
N ARG A 44 -11.71 -5.86 15.55
CA ARG A 44 -10.87 -6.81 16.32
C ARG A 44 -10.84 -8.23 15.74
N LYS A 45 -11.91 -8.66 15.06
CA LYS A 45 -11.99 -9.99 14.45
C LYS A 45 -11.30 -10.05 13.10
N LEU A 46 -11.37 -8.98 12.31
CA LEU A 46 -10.87 -8.96 10.94
C LEU A 46 -9.47 -8.38 10.81
N ALA A 47 -9.07 -7.49 11.71
CA ALA A 47 -7.77 -6.82 11.68
C ALA A 47 -7.03 -7.03 13.02
N VAL A 48 -5.90 -7.71 12.95
CA VAL A 48 -4.98 -7.88 14.08
C VAL A 48 -3.71 -7.11 13.75
N GLU A 49 -3.31 -6.19 14.62
CA GLU A 49 -2.10 -5.34 14.41
C GLU A 49 -2.08 -4.61 13.04
N ALA A 50 -3.26 -4.18 12.58
CA ALA A 50 -3.48 -3.52 11.29
C ALA A 50 -3.23 -4.40 10.04
N GLU A 51 -3.40 -5.71 10.18
CA GLU A 51 -3.29 -6.69 9.10
C GLU A 51 -4.48 -7.66 9.10
N CYS A 52 -4.83 -8.17 7.91
CA CYS A 52 -5.88 -9.17 7.74
C CYS A 52 -5.32 -10.45 7.12
N TRP A 53 -5.39 -11.55 7.87
CA TRP A 53 -4.80 -12.83 7.47
C TRP A 53 -5.83 -13.90 7.09
N TYR A 54 -7.12 -13.61 7.26
CA TYR A 54 -8.20 -14.59 7.19
C TYR A 54 -9.06 -14.42 5.93
N LEU A 55 -9.54 -15.54 5.39
CA LEU A 55 -10.51 -15.58 4.29
C LEU A 55 -11.73 -14.67 4.55
N GLU A 56 -12.23 -14.69 5.77
CA GLU A 56 -13.40 -13.92 6.20
C GLU A 56 -13.25 -12.41 6.03
N GLY A 57 -12.03 -11.88 6.17
CA GLY A 57 -11.78 -10.47 5.92
C GLY A 57 -11.95 -10.13 4.45
N PHE A 58 -11.38 -10.93 3.55
CA PHE A 58 -11.55 -10.74 2.11
C PHE A 58 -13.01 -10.94 1.68
N ALA A 59 -13.71 -11.91 2.28
CA ALA A 59 -15.13 -12.14 2.06
C ALA A 59 -16.04 -11.01 2.60
N ALA A 60 -15.54 -10.16 3.51
CA ALA A 60 -16.29 -9.02 4.05
C ALA A 60 -16.34 -7.81 3.08
N LEU A 61 -15.45 -7.75 2.09
CA LEU A 61 -15.32 -6.59 1.18
C LEU A 61 -16.65 -6.15 0.53
N PRO A 62 -17.53 -7.05 0.03
CA PRO A 62 -18.82 -6.64 -0.52
C PRO A 62 -19.76 -5.99 0.49
N ALA A 63 -19.75 -6.45 1.74
CA ALA A 63 -20.58 -5.87 2.79
C ALA A 63 -20.05 -4.49 3.20
N LEU A 64 -18.73 -4.35 3.32
CA LEU A 64 -18.10 -3.04 3.57
C LEU A 64 -18.41 -2.05 2.44
N ALA A 65 -18.35 -2.47 1.17
CA ALA A 65 -18.71 -1.63 0.03
C ALA A 65 -20.18 -1.15 0.09
N ARG A 66 -21.13 -2.02 0.49
CA ARG A 66 -22.53 -1.61 0.69
C ARG A 66 -22.67 -0.59 1.82
N ILE A 67 -21.99 -0.78 2.94
CA ILE A 67 -21.99 0.18 4.06
C ILE A 67 -21.42 1.53 3.60
N VAL A 68 -20.33 1.54 2.82
CA VAL A 68 -19.79 2.78 2.24
C VAL A 68 -20.81 3.48 1.34
N GLN A 69 -21.62 2.75 0.58
CA GLN A 69 -22.65 3.34 -0.28
C GLN A 69 -23.83 3.92 0.51
N SER A 70 -24.42 3.14 1.43
CA SER A 70 -25.70 3.47 2.05
C SER A 70 -25.61 4.03 3.47
N GLY A 71 -24.48 3.88 4.15
CA GLY A 71 -24.29 4.24 5.56
C GLY A 71 -24.31 5.74 5.83
N ALA A 72 -24.36 6.09 7.12
CA ALA A 72 -24.05 7.44 7.59
C ALA A 72 -22.54 7.71 7.42
N GLU A 73 -22.15 8.99 7.37
CA GLU A 73 -20.76 9.39 7.11
C GLU A 73 -19.74 8.67 7.99
N THR A 74 -19.96 8.61 9.30
CA THR A 74 -19.08 7.90 10.25
C THR A 74 -18.92 6.42 9.90
N ASP A 75 -20.00 5.72 9.54
CA ASP A 75 -19.97 4.30 9.20
C ASP A 75 -19.28 4.07 7.84
N ARG A 76 -19.47 4.99 6.89
CA ARG A 76 -18.79 4.95 5.59
C ARG A 76 -17.27 5.04 5.76
N LEU A 77 -16.81 5.98 6.58
CA LEU A 77 -15.37 6.18 6.81
C LEU A 77 -14.76 4.94 7.48
N ARG A 78 -15.41 4.40 8.53
CA ARG A 78 -14.94 3.17 9.18
C ARG A 78 -14.93 1.96 8.27
N ALA A 79 -15.96 1.79 7.44
CA ALA A 79 -16.03 0.72 6.46
C ALA A 79 -14.89 0.82 5.43
N LEU A 80 -14.60 2.03 4.96
CA LEU A 80 -13.52 2.30 4.02
C LEU A 80 -12.14 2.05 4.65
N ASP A 81 -11.92 2.50 5.89
CA ASP A 81 -10.67 2.29 6.63
C ASP A 81 -10.39 0.80 6.85
N LEU A 82 -11.39 0.04 7.30
CA LEU A 82 -11.26 -1.40 7.51
C LEU A 82 -11.03 -2.15 6.19
N ALA A 83 -11.75 -1.77 5.12
CA ALA A 83 -11.53 -2.37 3.81
C ALA A 83 -10.12 -2.09 3.27
N ALA A 84 -9.58 -0.90 3.51
CA ALA A 84 -8.23 -0.55 3.08
C ALA A 84 -7.17 -1.36 3.84
N VAL A 85 -7.36 -1.58 5.15
CA VAL A 85 -6.52 -2.50 5.93
C VAL A 85 -6.51 -3.91 5.33
N ILE A 86 -7.69 -4.45 5.00
CA ILE A 86 -7.83 -5.79 4.42
C ILE A 86 -7.09 -5.90 3.08
N VAL A 87 -7.32 -4.96 2.17
CA VAL A 87 -6.75 -5.01 0.82
C VAL A 87 -5.24 -4.75 0.82
N ARG A 88 -4.70 -3.93 1.74
CA ARG A 88 -3.25 -3.71 1.87
C ARG A 88 -2.48 -4.98 2.23
N THR A 89 -3.07 -5.90 2.98
CA THR A 89 -2.41 -7.18 3.32
C THR A 89 -2.18 -8.08 2.10
N LEU A 90 -2.88 -7.86 0.98
CA LEU A 90 -2.67 -8.63 -0.25
C LEU A 90 -1.26 -8.53 -0.82
N HIS A 91 -0.52 -7.47 -0.48
CA HIS A 91 0.88 -7.39 -0.89
C HIS A 91 1.73 -8.53 -0.30
N GLN A 92 1.40 -8.98 0.92
CA GLN A 92 2.16 -9.98 1.66
C GLN A 92 1.48 -11.35 1.68
N ASN A 93 0.18 -11.41 1.35
CA ASN A 93 -0.62 -12.63 1.39
C ASN A 93 -1.45 -12.80 0.10
N HIS A 94 -1.01 -13.75 -0.73
CA HIS A 94 -1.64 -14.08 -2.01
C HIS A 94 -2.57 -15.30 -1.97
N LEU A 95 -2.79 -15.90 -0.79
CA LEU A 95 -3.59 -17.12 -0.66
C LEU A 95 -5.05 -16.93 -1.10
N TYR A 96 -5.56 -15.70 -1.05
CA TYR A 96 -6.97 -15.35 -1.28
C TYR A 96 -7.18 -14.40 -2.47
N ASP A 97 -6.23 -14.41 -3.39
CA ASP A 97 -6.23 -13.61 -4.62
C ASP A 97 -7.47 -13.84 -5.49
N ASP A 98 -7.96 -15.08 -5.54
CA ASP A 98 -9.17 -15.48 -6.27
C ASP A 98 -10.46 -14.94 -5.63
N VAL A 99 -10.52 -14.92 -4.30
CA VAL A 99 -11.63 -14.35 -3.52
C VAL A 99 -11.71 -12.85 -3.78
N VAL A 100 -10.57 -12.16 -3.76
CA VAL A 100 -10.54 -10.72 -4.06
C VAL A 100 -10.93 -10.45 -5.51
N ARG A 101 -10.46 -11.25 -6.47
CA ARG A 101 -10.85 -11.14 -7.89
C ARG A 101 -12.36 -11.33 -8.09
N ALA A 102 -12.95 -12.29 -7.39
CA ALA A 102 -14.40 -12.51 -7.40
C ALA A 102 -15.20 -11.32 -6.85
N ASN A 103 -14.56 -10.48 -6.01
CA ASN A 103 -15.15 -9.29 -5.39
C ASN A 103 -14.66 -7.97 -6.04
N SER A 104 -14.15 -8.01 -7.28
CA SER A 104 -13.60 -6.85 -7.99
C SER A 104 -14.56 -5.65 -8.12
N GLU A 105 -15.87 -5.89 -8.25
CA GLU A 105 -16.87 -4.81 -8.28
C GLU A 105 -16.95 -4.05 -6.94
N ALA A 106 -16.87 -4.77 -5.81
CA ALA A 106 -16.83 -4.18 -4.49
C ALA A 106 -15.55 -3.35 -4.30
N VAL A 107 -14.40 -3.89 -4.71
CA VAL A 107 -13.11 -3.18 -4.67
C VAL A 107 -13.13 -1.93 -5.55
N THR A 108 -13.72 -2.00 -6.75
CA THR A 108 -13.89 -0.84 -7.65
C THR A 108 -14.77 0.24 -7.01
N THR A 109 -15.84 -0.16 -6.33
CA THR A 109 -16.70 0.76 -5.57
C THR A 109 -15.89 1.46 -4.48
N LEU A 110 -15.17 0.70 -3.66
CA LEU A 110 -14.32 1.22 -2.59
C LEU A 110 -13.25 2.18 -3.14
N CYS A 111 -12.62 1.85 -4.28
CA CYS A 111 -11.67 2.73 -4.97
C CYS A 111 -12.29 4.09 -5.32
N GLY A 112 -13.53 4.12 -5.82
CA GLY A 112 -14.23 5.37 -6.13
C GLY A 112 -14.45 6.26 -4.90
N PHE A 113 -14.80 5.66 -3.76
CA PHE A 113 -14.94 6.40 -2.50
C PHE A 113 -13.60 6.87 -1.93
N ALA A 114 -12.56 6.03 -1.99
CA ALA A 114 -11.21 6.42 -1.58
C ALA A 114 -10.68 7.62 -2.39
N ARG A 115 -10.89 7.61 -3.71
CA ARG A 115 -10.55 8.74 -4.60
C ARG A 115 -11.30 10.02 -4.23
N THR A 116 -12.58 9.91 -3.91
CA THR A 116 -13.36 11.07 -3.48
C THR A 116 -12.78 11.62 -2.17
N ARG A 117 -12.55 10.75 -1.18
CA ARG A 117 -11.96 11.13 0.11
C ARG A 117 -10.58 11.78 -0.03
N LEU A 118 -9.73 11.27 -0.92
CA LEU A 118 -8.42 11.84 -1.24
C LEU A 118 -8.50 13.32 -1.65
N THR A 119 -9.56 13.71 -2.36
CA THR A 119 -9.73 15.08 -2.85
C THR A 119 -10.51 15.99 -1.90
N THR A 120 -11.32 15.42 -0.99
CA THR A 120 -12.26 16.19 -0.16
C THR A 120 -11.87 16.25 1.31
N SER A 121 -11.02 15.33 1.78
CA SER A 121 -10.74 15.14 3.20
C SER A 121 -9.39 15.71 3.60
N SER A 122 -9.34 16.24 4.82
CA SER A 122 -8.12 16.71 5.48
C SER A 122 -7.97 16.11 6.89
N ASP A 123 -8.66 15.00 7.15
CA ASP A 123 -8.72 14.31 8.45
C ASP A 123 -7.54 13.36 8.68
N LEU A 124 -6.91 12.89 7.60
CA LEU A 124 -5.78 11.98 7.60
C LEU A 124 -4.60 12.56 6.81
N PRO A 125 -3.36 12.09 7.08
CA PRO A 125 -2.21 12.39 6.25
C PRO A 125 -2.46 12.00 4.78
N LEU A 126 -2.00 12.82 3.84
CA LEU A 126 -2.21 12.59 2.40
C LEU A 126 -1.59 11.27 1.94
N THR A 127 -0.44 10.89 2.49
CA THR A 127 0.23 9.61 2.26
C THR A 127 -0.68 8.42 2.55
N ARG A 128 -1.44 8.48 3.66
CA ARG A 128 -2.39 7.42 4.02
C ARG A 128 -3.54 7.32 3.02
N LEU A 129 -4.14 8.46 2.65
CA LEU A 129 -5.23 8.48 1.67
C LEU A 129 -4.78 7.97 0.28
N LEU A 130 -3.53 8.29 -0.09
CA LEU A 130 -2.91 7.81 -1.32
C LEU A 130 -2.69 6.29 -1.29
N GLN A 131 -2.12 5.76 -0.20
CA GLN A 131 -1.92 4.32 0.00
C GLN A 131 -3.23 3.54 -0.04
N ASP A 132 -4.27 4.01 0.65
CA ASP A 132 -5.58 3.36 0.64
C ASP A 132 -6.17 3.32 -0.78
N THR A 133 -6.01 4.41 -1.54
CA THR A 133 -6.44 4.46 -2.94
C THR A 133 -5.63 3.51 -3.84
N LEU A 134 -4.31 3.43 -3.65
CA LEU A 134 -3.44 2.50 -4.37
C LEU A 134 -3.80 1.04 -4.09
N ALA A 135 -4.11 0.71 -2.83
CA ALA A 135 -4.50 -0.64 -2.43
C ALA A 135 -5.75 -1.08 -3.18
N PHE A 136 -6.81 -0.27 -3.18
CA PHE A 136 -8.03 -0.57 -3.92
C PHE A 136 -7.84 -0.57 -5.44
N ALA A 137 -6.89 0.22 -5.96
CA ALA A 137 -6.54 0.23 -7.38
C ALA A 137 -5.68 -0.98 -7.80
N GLY A 138 -5.30 -1.87 -6.88
CA GLY A 138 -4.50 -3.07 -7.15
C GLY A 138 -2.99 -2.84 -7.13
N TYR A 139 -2.52 -1.65 -6.76
CA TYR A 139 -1.09 -1.33 -6.60
C TYR A 139 -0.63 -1.67 -5.18
N THR A 140 -0.76 -2.95 -4.80
CA THR A 140 -0.58 -3.39 -3.40
C THR A 140 0.83 -3.11 -2.87
N PHE A 141 1.88 -3.32 -3.68
CA PHE A 141 3.25 -2.96 -3.32
C PHE A 141 3.36 -1.46 -3.01
N TRP A 142 2.93 -0.60 -3.94
CA TRP A 142 2.96 0.86 -3.76
C TRP A 142 2.10 1.34 -2.57
N SER A 143 1.03 0.61 -2.22
CA SER A 143 0.21 0.89 -1.03
C SER A 143 0.87 0.49 0.30
N SER A 144 1.96 -0.28 0.24
CA SER A 144 2.64 -0.83 1.41
C SER A 144 3.91 -0.06 1.79
N ILE A 145 4.52 0.66 0.84
CA ILE A 145 5.69 1.49 1.11
C ILE A 145 5.30 2.80 1.82
N SER A 146 6.19 3.33 2.67
CA SER A 146 5.87 4.42 3.61
C SER A 146 5.50 5.73 2.92
N LEU A 147 6.26 6.17 1.91
CA LEU A 147 6.06 7.44 1.18
C LEU A 147 6.15 8.71 2.05
N ASP A 148 6.62 8.62 3.29
CA ASP A 148 6.70 9.78 4.20
C ASP A 148 7.80 10.78 3.77
N PHE A 149 8.89 10.29 3.15
CA PHE A 149 10.01 11.10 2.66
C PHE A 149 10.63 12.10 3.66
N THR A 150 10.30 12.01 4.95
CA THR A 150 11.01 12.73 6.01
C THR A 150 12.36 12.07 6.27
N ASP A 151 12.38 10.74 6.38
CA ASP A 151 13.55 9.89 6.52
C ASP A 151 13.37 8.57 5.77
N GLU A 152 13.01 8.62 4.48
CA GLU A 152 12.72 7.40 3.72
C GLU A 152 14.01 6.75 3.19
N HIS A 153 14.17 5.45 3.48
CA HIS A 153 15.33 4.68 3.06
C HIS A 153 14.94 3.31 2.50
N TYR A 154 15.37 3.07 1.27
CA TYR A 154 15.20 1.79 0.59
C TYR A 154 16.52 1.02 0.53
N HIS A 155 16.42 -0.30 0.63
CA HIS A 155 17.56 -1.19 0.43
C HIS A 155 17.30 -2.07 -0.77
N VAL A 156 18.05 -1.84 -1.85
CA VAL A 156 17.92 -2.56 -3.11
C VAL A 156 19.23 -3.21 -3.50
N SER A 157 19.18 -4.33 -4.21
CA SER A 157 20.38 -4.91 -4.80
C SER A 157 20.66 -4.25 -6.15
N CYS A 158 21.91 -3.94 -6.45
CA CYS A 158 22.25 -3.47 -7.79
C CYS A 158 21.89 -4.56 -8.83
N PRO A 159 21.10 -4.26 -9.89
CA PRO A 159 20.71 -5.26 -10.88
C PRO A 159 21.89 -5.81 -11.69
N HIS A 160 23.04 -5.13 -11.69
CA HIS A 160 24.22 -5.53 -12.45
C HIS A 160 25.27 -6.28 -11.62
N CYS A 161 25.58 -5.81 -10.40
CA CYS A 161 26.65 -6.39 -9.57
C CYS A 161 26.16 -6.97 -8.24
N SER A 162 24.85 -6.97 -7.99
CA SER A 162 24.20 -7.49 -6.78
C SER A 162 24.62 -6.84 -5.46
N THR A 163 25.43 -5.78 -5.51
CA THR A 163 25.79 -5.00 -4.32
C THR A 163 24.56 -4.37 -3.72
N ARG A 164 24.33 -4.58 -2.42
CA ARG A 164 23.25 -3.94 -1.68
C ARG A 164 23.54 -2.45 -1.52
N LEU A 165 22.64 -1.62 -2.01
CA LEU A 165 22.70 -0.17 -1.93
C LEU A 165 21.70 0.33 -0.88
N ALA A 166 22.06 1.40 -0.19
CA ALA A 166 21.10 2.26 0.49
C ALA A 166 20.66 3.34 -0.48
N ILE A 167 19.36 3.55 -0.61
CA ILE A 167 18.76 4.65 -1.34
C ILE A 167 18.07 5.53 -0.32
N VAL A 168 18.46 6.80 -0.27
CA VAL A 168 17.90 7.79 0.66
C VAL A 168 17.14 8.82 -0.16
N ILE A 169 15.88 9.05 0.22
CA ILE A 169 15.03 10.09 -0.36
C ILE A 169 14.37 10.86 0.78
N GLY A 170 14.64 12.16 0.88
CA GLY A 170 14.02 13.01 1.90
C GLY A 170 14.93 14.10 2.44
N GLU A 171 14.68 14.51 3.69
CA GLU A 171 15.37 15.64 4.33
C GLU A 171 16.90 15.43 4.45
N TYR A 172 17.36 14.19 4.54
CA TYR A 172 18.79 13.85 4.62
C TYR A 172 19.50 13.80 3.25
N GLY A 173 18.75 14.03 2.17
CA GLY A 173 19.24 14.12 0.81
C GLY A 173 18.66 13.06 -0.13
N HIS A 174 19.09 13.13 -1.39
CA HIS A 174 18.63 12.26 -2.46
C HIS A 174 19.82 11.54 -3.08
N TYR A 175 20.18 10.36 -2.56
CA TYR A 175 21.38 9.65 -3.01
C TYR A 175 21.25 8.13 -2.92
N SER A 176 22.06 7.44 -3.72
CA SER A 176 22.44 6.05 -3.51
C SER A 176 23.80 5.97 -2.81
N ALA A 177 23.99 4.97 -1.96
CA ALA A 177 25.23 4.80 -1.19
C ALA A 177 25.50 3.33 -0.88
N PHE A 178 26.74 3.03 -0.51
CA PHE A 178 27.07 1.78 0.18
C PHE A 178 26.92 2.02 1.69
N ARG A 179 26.14 1.19 2.37
CA ARG A 179 25.97 1.29 3.83
C ARG A 179 27.06 0.49 4.53
N HIS A 180 28.07 1.20 5.04
CA HIS A 180 29.11 0.64 5.88
C HIS A 180 28.64 0.56 7.34
N TYR A 181 28.96 -0.54 8.02
CA TYR A 181 28.46 -0.81 9.37
C TYR A 181 28.98 0.17 10.44
N GLN A 182 30.14 0.80 10.21
CA GLN A 182 30.73 1.80 11.11
C GLN A 182 30.53 3.24 10.66
N ASP A 183 30.67 3.49 9.36
CA ASP A 183 30.75 4.86 8.81
C ASP A 183 29.42 5.34 8.22
N GLY A 184 28.37 4.50 8.29
CA GLY A 184 27.08 4.78 7.68
C GLY A 184 27.15 4.79 6.16
N ASP A 185 26.46 5.73 5.53
CA ASP A 185 26.36 5.82 4.07
C ASP A 185 27.61 6.48 3.47
N ILE A 186 28.45 5.66 2.82
CA ILE A 186 29.66 6.06 2.11
C ILE A 186 29.45 5.99 0.58
N ASP A 187 30.34 6.65 -0.17
CA ASP A 187 30.30 6.71 -1.64
C ASP A 187 28.95 7.18 -2.19
N ARG A 188 28.43 8.28 -1.60
CA ARG A 188 27.13 8.85 -1.96
C ARG A 188 27.14 9.37 -3.40
N ILE A 189 26.23 8.86 -4.22
CA ILE A 189 25.98 9.33 -5.58
C ILE A 189 24.58 9.95 -5.64
N PRO A 190 24.42 11.19 -6.13
CA PRO A 190 23.11 11.81 -6.27
C PRO A 190 22.15 10.98 -7.12
N LEU A 191 20.89 10.91 -6.70
CA LEU A 191 19.80 10.38 -7.53
C LEU A 191 19.50 11.34 -8.68
N ASN A 192 19.02 10.79 -9.79
CA ASN A 192 18.54 11.58 -10.92
C ASN A 192 17.00 11.55 -10.93
N PRO A 193 16.32 12.65 -10.54
CA PRO A 193 14.87 12.68 -10.52
C PRO A 193 14.30 12.65 -11.95
N THR A 194 13.13 12.04 -12.10
CA THR A 194 12.34 12.17 -13.33
C THR A 194 11.61 13.51 -13.31
N ALA A 195 11.65 14.25 -14.42
CA ALA A 195 10.94 15.52 -14.49
C ALA A 195 9.42 15.30 -14.32
N PRO A 196 8.70 16.17 -13.60
CA PRO A 196 7.26 15.98 -13.35
C PRO A 196 6.40 15.78 -14.61
N ASP A 197 6.79 16.39 -15.73
CA ASP A 197 6.12 16.27 -17.03
C ASP A 197 6.46 14.97 -17.78
N GLU A 198 7.52 14.26 -17.37
CA GLU A 198 7.92 12.95 -17.86
C GLU A 198 7.30 11.79 -17.06
N LEU A 199 6.71 12.06 -15.89
CA LEU A 199 5.95 11.07 -15.14
C LEU A 199 4.71 10.61 -15.93
N THR A 200 4.40 9.31 -15.86
CA THR A 200 3.25 8.71 -16.58
C THR A 200 2.51 7.68 -15.70
N GLY A 201 1.26 7.36 -16.05
CA GLY A 201 0.49 6.34 -15.34
C GLY A 201 0.36 6.62 -13.83
N THR A 202 0.64 5.61 -12.99
CA THR A 202 0.53 5.70 -11.53
C THR A 202 1.47 6.75 -10.93
N SER A 203 2.70 6.88 -11.44
CA SER A 203 3.66 7.85 -10.89
C SER A 203 3.20 9.29 -11.11
N ARG A 204 2.64 9.57 -12.30
CA ARG A 204 2.03 10.87 -12.60
C ARG A 204 0.84 11.15 -11.69
N TRP A 205 -0.05 10.18 -11.54
CA TRP A 205 -1.23 10.33 -10.70
C TRP A 205 -0.85 10.58 -9.22
N MET A 206 0.12 9.83 -8.67
CA MET A 206 0.61 10.03 -7.30
C MET A 206 1.19 11.44 -7.13
N HIS A 207 2.02 11.88 -8.08
CA HIS A 207 2.61 13.22 -8.07
C HIS A 207 1.53 14.32 -8.13
N ASP A 208 0.57 14.20 -9.05
CA ASP A 208 -0.50 15.19 -9.21
C ASP A 208 -1.43 15.23 -7.99
N ALA A 209 -1.72 14.08 -7.37
CA ALA A 209 -2.47 14.01 -6.12
C ALA A 209 -1.72 14.69 -4.97
N ALA A 210 -0.41 14.45 -4.84
CA ALA A 210 0.44 15.09 -3.84
C ALA A 210 0.46 16.62 -4.03
N ALA A 211 0.69 17.08 -5.26
CA ALA A 211 0.71 18.50 -5.60
C ALA A 211 -0.65 19.18 -5.36
N ALA A 212 -1.76 18.53 -5.74
CA ALA A 212 -3.11 19.05 -5.51
C ALA A 212 -3.47 19.11 -4.03
N GLY A 213 -2.98 18.16 -3.23
CA GLY A 213 -3.11 18.14 -1.77
C GLY A 213 -2.18 19.12 -1.04
N GLY A 214 -1.25 19.77 -1.74
CA GLY A 214 -0.29 20.73 -1.17
C GLY A 214 0.90 20.09 -0.46
N ASP A 215 1.08 18.76 -0.57
CA ASP A 215 2.20 18.04 0.02
C ASP A 215 3.39 18.04 -0.95
N MET A 216 4.17 19.11 -0.90
CA MET A 216 5.32 19.30 -1.80
C MET A 216 6.48 18.36 -1.50
N LEU A 217 6.64 17.91 -0.24
CA LEU A 217 7.66 16.93 0.13
C LEU A 217 7.36 15.59 -0.54
N LEU A 218 6.09 15.15 -0.46
CA LEU A 218 5.63 13.96 -1.15
C LEU A 218 5.78 14.09 -2.68
N ALA A 219 5.33 15.21 -3.26
CA ALA A 219 5.44 15.44 -4.70
C ALA A 219 6.90 15.39 -5.19
N GLU A 220 7.82 16.05 -4.48
CA GLU A 220 9.26 16.03 -4.80
C GLU A 220 9.85 14.63 -4.62
N GLY A 221 9.59 13.96 -3.50
CA GLY A 221 10.09 12.61 -3.22
C GLY A 221 9.69 11.60 -4.28
N LEU A 222 8.47 11.71 -4.83
CA LEU A 222 8.00 10.87 -5.93
C LEU A 222 8.83 11.05 -7.21
N THR A 223 9.34 12.25 -7.51
CA THR A 223 10.22 12.46 -8.68
C THR A 223 11.52 11.66 -8.57
N TYR A 224 12.05 11.51 -7.34
CA TYR A 224 13.23 10.71 -7.07
C TYR A 224 12.92 9.22 -7.03
N LEU A 225 11.80 8.82 -6.42
CA LEU A 225 11.37 7.43 -6.33
C LEU A 225 11.14 6.82 -7.72
N PHE A 226 10.48 7.57 -8.60
CA PHE A 226 10.28 7.21 -10.01
C PHE A 226 11.43 7.68 -10.92
N GLY A 227 12.54 8.11 -10.33
CA GLY A 227 13.77 8.50 -10.98
C GLY A 227 14.74 7.35 -11.18
N LYS A 228 16.02 7.71 -11.34
CA LYS A 228 17.12 6.77 -11.55
C LYS A 228 18.13 6.81 -10.41
N ALA A 229 18.58 5.63 -10.00
CA ALA A 229 19.68 5.44 -9.07
C ALA A 229 20.93 4.96 -9.82
N THR A 230 22.11 5.32 -9.30
CA THR A 230 23.41 4.85 -9.83
C THR A 230 24.14 4.04 -8.77
N CYS A 231 24.63 2.86 -9.13
CA CYS A 231 25.40 2.02 -8.21
C CYS A 231 26.77 2.66 -7.92
N CYS A 232 27.08 2.91 -6.64
CA CYS A 232 28.36 3.48 -6.23
C CYS A 232 29.58 2.59 -6.50
N LEU A 233 29.37 1.28 -6.68
CA LEU A 233 30.47 0.34 -6.92
C LEU A 233 30.77 0.14 -8.42
N CYS A 234 29.74 -0.15 -9.23
CA CYS A 234 29.94 -0.49 -10.64
C CYS A 234 29.49 0.60 -11.62
N GLY A 235 28.90 1.70 -11.14
CA GLY A 235 28.47 2.84 -11.95
C GLY A 235 27.23 2.58 -12.82
N SER A 236 26.60 1.41 -12.74
CA SER A 236 25.37 1.12 -13.49
C SER A 236 24.20 1.97 -13.00
N THR A 237 23.43 2.55 -13.93
CA THR A 237 22.21 3.30 -13.63
C THR A 237 20.98 2.46 -13.93
N PHE A 238 19.95 2.55 -13.08
CA PHE A 238 18.69 1.83 -13.24
C PHE A 238 17.50 2.67 -12.74
N ASN A 239 16.30 2.40 -13.26
CA ASN A 239 15.06 3.01 -12.77
C ASN A 239 14.75 2.41 -11.38
N LEU A 240 14.62 3.27 -10.38
CA LEU A 240 14.49 2.82 -8.99
C LEU A 240 13.14 2.14 -8.75
N ALA A 241 12.05 2.77 -9.17
CA ALA A 241 10.70 2.23 -8.99
C ALA A 241 10.48 0.89 -9.69
N ASP A 242 10.89 0.77 -10.96
CA ASP A 242 10.78 -0.48 -11.73
C ASP A 242 11.54 -1.62 -11.02
N TRP A 243 12.71 -1.31 -10.46
CA TRP A 243 13.53 -2.29 -9.78
C TRP A 243 12.98 -2.68 -8.41
N LEU A 244 12.49 -1.71 -7.63
CA LEU A 244 11.77 -1.94 -6.38
C LEU A 244 10.56 -2.85 -6.61
N GLU A 245 9.77 -2.56 -7.64
CA GLU A 245 8.62 -3.39 -7.98
C GLU A 245 9.05 -4.80 -8.42
N ALA A 246 10.10 -4.93 -9.24
CA ALA A 246 10.61 -6.25 -9.64
C ALA A 246 11.17 -7.08 -8.48
N GLU A 247 11.79 -6.45 -7.47
CA GLU A 247 12.30 -7.15 -6.28
C GLU A 247 11.19 -7.54 -5.28
N ASN A 248 10.03 -6.87 -5.31
CA ASN A 248 9.02 -6.98 -4.25
C ASN A 248 7.61 -7.39 -4.72
N SER A 249 7.25 -7.29 -6.00
CA SER A 249 5.95 -7.74 -6.50
C SER A 249 6.02 -9.14 -7.12
N PRO A 250 5.36 -10.16 -6.53
CA PRO A 250 4.74 -11.21 -7.33
C PRO A 250 3.55 -10.63 -8.13
N HIS A 251 3.02 -11.40 -9.10
CA HIS A 251 1.86 -11.00 -9.91
C HIS A 251 0.66 -10.60 -9.04
N GLN A 252 0.01 -9.47 -9.36
CA GLN A 252 -1.09 -8.88 -8.59
C GLN A 252 -2.44 -9.59 -8.85
N PRO A 253 -3.31 -9.79 -7.82
CA PRO A 253 -4.62 -10.43 -7.99
C PRO A 253 -5.66 -9.59 -8.72
N ILE A 254 -5.58 -8.27 -8.50
CA ILE A 254 -6.48 -7.26 -9.04
C ILE A 254 -5.80 -6.68 -10.27
N ASP A 255 -6.50 -6.70 -11.41
CA ASP A 255 -6.03 -5.99 -12.59
C ASP A 255 -5.88 -4.50 -12.23
N PRO A 256 -4.70 -3.89 -12.44
CA PRO A 256 -4.47 -2.52 -12.03
C PRO A 256 -5.52 -1.60 -12.62
N ILE A 257 -6.31 -0.98 -11.76
CA ILE A 257 -7.23 0.08 -12.16
C ILE A 257 -6.35 1.31 -12.32
N VAL A 258 -5.82 1.53 -13.53
CA VAL A 258 -4.99 2.70 -13.81
C VAL A 258 -5.73 3.95 -13.33
N PRO A 259 -5.22 4.67 -12.33
CA PRO A 259 -5.90 5.83 -11.81
C PRO A 259 -5.92 6.88 -12.90
N LYS A 260 -7.09 7.14 -13.48
CA LYS A 260 -7.26 8.26 -14.42
C LYS A 260 -7.06 9.56 -13.63
N SER A 261 -6.14 10.40 -14.10
CA SER A 261 -5.97 11.80 -13.70
C SER A 261 -7.29 12.56 -13.74
#